data_AF-A0A8H5GCN3-F1
#
_entry.id   AF-A0A8H5GCN3-F1
#
_cell.length_a   1.000
_cell.length_b   1.000
_cell.length_c   1.000
_cell.angle_alpha   90.00
_cell.angle_beta   90.00
_cell.angle_gamma   90.00
#
_symmetry.space_group_name_H-M   'P 1'
#
loop_
_entity.id
_entity.type
_entity.pdbx_description
1 polymer ?
#
loop_
_entity_poly.entity_id
_entity_poly.type
_entity_poly.pdbx_seq_one_letter_code
_entity_poly.pdbx_strand_id
1 'polypeptide(L)'
;MSLYHNAIHSPVFPSQVSGYSSLSGALSPPPSQFANPRRRRVPQCAAKAAGSPVANPVMFDFIGYSQQGVSIAEFHVRSANALSQVIAGGNDLVLANTGVQEINLRILWPGYEGLNWSFSTPASQSMTRIQLGASIAMHIWRFVEKATSSSTTCPNGKLAMEE
;
A
#
# COMPACT_ATOMS: atom_id res chain seq x y z
N MET A 1 -0.11 -25.39 39.32
CA MET A 1 0.43 -24.04 39.03
C MET A 1 -0.33 -23.04 39.88
N SER A 2 0.36 -22.40 40.84
CA SER A 2 -0.25 -21.46 41.79
C SER A 2 -0.45 -20.09 41.13
N LEU A 3 -1.68 -19.58 41.14
CA LEU A 3 -2.03 -18.24 40.65
C LEU A 3 -1.52 -17.21 41.64
N TYR A 4 -0.69 -16.28 41.16
CA TYR A 4 -0.20 -15.16 41.94
C TYR A 4 -1.39 -14.26 42.34
N HIS A 5 -1.70 -14.19 43.64
CA HIS A 5 -2.79 -13.37 44.18
C HIS A 5 -2.19 -12.17 44.92
N ASN A 6 -2.37 -10.98 44.35
CA ASN A 6 -1.90 -9.73 44.95
C ASN A 6 -3.12 -8.96 45.49
N ALA A 7 -3.28 -8.89 46.82
CA ALA A 7 -4.51 -8.44 47.48
C ALA A 7 -4.77 -6.92 47.43
N ILE A 8 -3.95 -6.17 46.69
CA ILE A 8 -4.01 -4.70 46.62
C ILE A 8 -4.88 -4.23 45.43
N HIS A 9 -5.26 -5.14 44.51
CA HIS A 9 -6.09 -4.82 43.35
C HIS A 9 -7.16 -5.89 43.11
N SER A 10 -8.34 -5.45 42.67
CA SER A 10 -9.38 -6.35 42.19
C SER A 10 -8.86 -7.19 41.03
N PRO A 11 -9.20 -8.49 40.95
CA PRO A 11 -8.78 -9.34 39.85
C PRO A 11 -9.31 -8.79 38.53
N VAL A 12 -8.41 -8.58 37.56
CA VAL A 12 -8.76 -8.12 36.22
C VAL A 12 -9.37 -9.29 35.47
N PHE A 13 -10.65 -9.19 35.11
CA PHE A 13 -11.32 -10.23 34.33
C PHE A 13 -10.91 -10.14 32.86
N PRO A 14 -10.90 -11.25 32.09
CA PRO A 14 -10.57 -11.23 30.66
C PRO A 14 -11.44 -10.26 29.85
N SER A 15 -12.69 -10.03 30.28
CA SER A 15 -13.61 -9.02 29.71
C SER A 15 -13.17 -7.57 29.92
N GLN A 16 -12.23 -7.32 30.82
CA GLN A 16 -11.68 -6.00 31.17
C GLN A 16 -10.28 -5.78 30.58
N VAL A 17 -9.72 -6.78 29.89
CA VAL A 17 -8.45 -6.67 29.19
C VAL A 17 -8.71 -6.30 27.75
N SER A 18 -8.35 -5.08 27.35
CA SER A 18 -8.32 -4.70 25.95
C SER A 18 -7.21 -5.48 25.24
N GLY A 19 -7.56 -6.28 24.23
CA GLY A 19 -6.58 -6.92 23.33
C GLY A 19 -5.85 -5.94 22.39
N TYR A 20 -6.14 -4.65 22.49
CA TYR A 20 -5.54 -3.60 21.70
C TYR A 20 -4.16 -3.24 22.26
N SER A 21 -3.10 -3.59 21.53
CA SER A 21 -1.74 -3.14 21.80
C SER A 21 -1.29 -2.16 20.73
N SER A 22 -0.94 -0.94 21.14
CA SER A 22 -0.32 0.09 20.28
C SER A 22 1.02 -0.34 19.69
N LEU A 23 1.62 -1.43 20.20
CA LEU A 23 2.85 -2.05 19.71
C LEU A 23 2.59 -3.28 18.83
N SER A 24 1.34 -3.68 18.59
CA SER A 24 1.03 -4.88 17.78
C SER A 24 1.51 -4.77 16.33
N GLY A 25 1.67 -3.55 15.80
CA GLY A 25 2.27 -3.28 14.49
C GLY A 25 3.81 -3.26 14.49
N ALA A 26 4.44 -3.30 15.67
CA ALA A 26 5.90 -3.29 15.85
C ALA A 26 6.47 -4.69 16.14
N LEU A 27 5.61 -5.69 16.37
CA LEU A 27 6.04 -7.09 16.44
C LEU A 27 6.54 -7.49 15.06
N SER A 28 7.72 -8.13 15.07
CA SER A 28 8.57 -8.54 13.95
C SER A 28 7.86 -8.65 12.60
N PRO A 29 8.44 -8.13 11.49
CA PRO A 29 7.82 -8.27 10.18
C PRO A 29 7.50 -9.76 9.98
N PRO A 30 6.24 -10.13 9.66
CA PRO A 30 5.94 -11.51 9.34
C PRO A 30 6.95 -11.98 8.29
N PRO A 31 7.43 -13.23 8.36
CA PRO A 31 8.36 -13.75 7.34
C PRO A 31 7.80 -13.37 5.98
N SER A 32 8.66 -12.76 5.14
CA SER A 32 8.32 -12.21 3.83
C SER A 32 7.20 -13.03 3.18
N GLN A 33 5.98 -12.50 3.17
CA GLN A 33 4.81 -13.13 2.52
C GLN A 33 4.95 -13.12 0.98
N PHE A 34 6.04 -12.56 0.45
CA PHE A 34 6.35 -12.60 -0.95
C PHE A 34 6.99 -13.94 -1.34
N ALA A 35 6.57 -14.48 -2.47
CA ALA A 35 7.17 -15.67 -3.08
C ALA A 35 8.67 -15.47 -3.38
N ASN A 36 9.09 -14.23 -3.66
CA ASN A 36 10.49 -13.87 -3.85
C ASN A 36 11.06 -13.29 -2.53
N PRO A 37 12.09 -13.93 -1.93
CA PRO A 37 12.68 -13.50 -0.65
C PRO A 37 13.44 -12.17 -0.74
N ARG A 38 13.77 -11.70 -1.95
CA ARG A 38 14.40 -10.38 -2.17
C ARG A 38 13.38 -9.24 -2.11
N ARG A 39 12.08 -9.53 -2.27
CA ARG A 39 11.04 -8.51 -2.23
C ARG A 39 10.76 -8.11 -0.79
N ARG A 40 10.74 -6.81 -0.56
CA ARG A 40 10.44 -6.22 0.75
C ARG A 40 9.44 -5.10 0.56
N ARG A 41 8.53 -4.95 1.52
CA ARG A 41 7.67 -3.76 1.55
C ARG A 41 8.53 -2.54 1.84
N VAL A 42 8.27 -1.48 1.10
CA VAL A 42 8.87 -0.18 1.35
C VAL A 42 8.35 0.34 2.69
N PRO A 43 9.22 0.93 3.54
CA PRO A 43 8.78 1.60 4.76
C PRO A 43 7.64 2.58 4.48
N GLN A 44 6.51 2.42 5.16
CA GLN A 44 5.35 3.30 5.06
C GLN A 44 5.35 4.28 6.23
N CYS A 45 5.24 5.57 5.96
CA CYS A 45 4.96 6.54 7.02
C CYS A 45 3.52 6.38 7.51
N ALA A 46 3.28 6.56 8.81
CA ALA A 46 1.93 6.58 9.35
C ALA A 46 1.12 7.73 8.70
N ALA A 47 0.18 7.38 7.82
CA ALA A 47 -0.76 8.35 7.28
C ALA A 47 -1.91 8.53 8.28
N LYS A 48 -2.26 9.77 8.60
CA LYS A 48 -3.50 10.06 9.33
C LYS A 48 -4.66 9.76 8.40
N ALA A 49 -5.41 8.69 8.68
CA ALA A 49 -6.64 8.40 7.95
C ALA A 49 -7.66 9.52 8.20
N ALA A 50 -8.14 10.15 7.14
CA ALA A 50 -9.25 11.10 7.23
C ALA A 50 -10.57 10.34 7.13
N GLY A 51 -11.13 9.96 8.28
CA GLY A 51 -12.43 9.28 8.36
C GLY A 51 -12.43 7.80 7.98
N SER A 52 -13.64 7.25 7.84
CA SER A 52 -13.86 5.85 7.47
C SER A 52 -13.54 5.60 6.00
N PRO A 53 -13.04 4.40 5.63
CA PRO A 53 -12.78 4.06 4.22
C PRO A 53 -14.05 4.16 3.38
N VAL A 54 -13.96 4.84 2.23
CA VAL A 54 -15.06 4.99 1.27
C VAL A 54 -15.30 3.70 0.45
N ALA A 55 -14.27 2.84 0.36
CA ALA A 55 -14.33 1.58 -0.36
C ALA A 55 -13.38 0.54 0.27
N ASN A 56 -13.57 -0.72 -0.12
CA ASN A 56 -12.63 -1.79 0.22
C ASN A 56 -11.26 -1.55 -0.44
N PRO A 57 -10.15 -1.99 0.19
CA PRO A 57 -8.83 -1.89 -0.41
C PRO A 57 -8.76 -2.53 -1.80
N VAL A 58 -8.24 -1.78 -2.78
CA VAL A 58 -8.04 -2.29 -4.14
C VAL A 58 -6.66 -2.92 -4.22
N MET A 59 -6.64 -4.25 -4.39
CA MET A 59 -5.40 -5.00 -4.62
C MET A 59 -5.07 -5.12 -6.11
N PHE A 60 -3.77 -5.16 -6.42
CA PHE A 60 -3.24 -5.43 -7.75
C PHE A 60 -2.35 -6.67 -7.66
N ASP A 61 -2.86 -7.82 -8.10
CA ASP A 61 -2.12 -9.08 -8.07
C ASP A 61 -2.24 -9.79 -9.42
N PHE A 62 -1.25 -10.61 -9.76
CA PHE A 62 -1.35 -11.50 -10.91
C PHE A 62 -2.38 -12.62 -10.67
N ILE A 63 -3.00 -13.12 -11.74
CA ILE A 63 -3.90 -14.28 -11.66
C ILE A 63 -3.15 -15.47 -11.05
N GLY A 64 -3.75 -16.10 -10.03
CA GLY A 64 -3.17 -17.24 -9.31
C GLY A 64 -2.18 -16.86 -8.20
N TYR A 65 -1.89 -15.58 -8.02
CA TYR A 65 -1.03 -15.08 -6.96
C TYR A 65 -1.82 -14.10 -6.07
N SER A 66 -1.69 -14.22 -4.75
CA SER A 66 -2.35 -13.30 -3.81
C SER A 66 -1.30 -12.53 -3.02
N GLN A 67 -1.54 -11.23 -2.81
CA GLN A 67 -0.68 -10.36 -1.99
C GLN A 67 0.77 -10.26 -2.48
N GLN A 68 0.99 -10.54 -3.77
CA GLN A 68 2.30 -10.44 -4.39
C GLN A 68 2.52 -9.05 -5.00
N GLY A 69 1.47 -8.30 -5.32
CA GLY A 69 1.59 -7.07 -6.08
C GLY A 69 1.88 -7.34 -7.57
N VAL A 70 1.75 -6.28 -8.36
CA VAL A 70 2.19 -6.22 -9.75
C VAL A 70 3.31 -5.18 -9.84
N SER A 71 4.33 -5.44 -10.67
CA SER A 71 5.40 -4.48 -10.91
C SER A 71 4.86 -3.21 -11.59
N ILE A 72 5.41 -2.05 -11.24
CA ILE A 72 5.08 -0.78 -11.90
C ILE A 72 5.46 -0.85 -13.39
N ALA A 73 6.58 -1.52 -13.72
CA ALA A 73 7.03 -1.69 -15.09
C ALA A 73 6.01 -2.45 -15.95
N GLU A 74 5.27 -3.38 -15.36
CA GLU A 74 4.24 -4.15 -16.08
C GLU A 74 3.09 -3.27 -16.55
N PHE A 75 2.69 -2.26 -15.76
CA PHE A 75 1.71 -1.27 -16.17
C PHE A 75 2.21 -0.31 -17.25
N HIS A 76 3.53 -0.16 -17.40
CA HIS A 76 4.14 0.69 -18.41
C HIS A 76 4.35 -0.05 -19.73
N VAL A 77 4.77 -1.32 -19.70
CA VAL A 77 5.15 -2.09 -20.89
C VAL A 77 3.95 -2.76 -21.55
N ARG A 78 2.94 -3.19 -20.80
CA ARG A 78 1.80 -3.95 -21.34
C ARG A 78 0.64 -3.05 -21.76
N SER A 79 -0.02 -3.45 -22.85
CA SER A 79 -1.30 -2.86 -23.23
C SER A 79 -2.42 -3.22 -22.23
N ALA A 80 -3.49 -2.43 -22.20
CA ALA A 80 -4.65 -2.69 -21.35
C ALA A 80 -5.24 -4.10 -21.57
N ASN A 81 -5.31 -4.54 -22.83
CA ASN A 81 -5.78 -5.88 -23.18
C ASN A 81 -4.89 -6.96 -22.54
N ALA A 82 -3.56 -6.83 -22.66
CA ALA A 82 -2.64 -7.78 -22.03
C ALA A 82 -2.75 -7.76 -20.50
N LEU A 83 -2.88 -6.58 -19.88
CA LEU A 83 -3.05 -6.43 -18.43
C LEU A 83 -4.33 -7.12 -17.93
N SER A 84 -5.44 -7.00 -18.68
CA SER A 84 -6.71 -7.65 -18.33
C SER A 84 -6.62 -9.18 -18.24
N GLN A 85 -5.66 -9.79 -18.96
CA GLN A 85 -5.45 -11.24 -19.00
C GLN A 85 -4.46 -11.74 -17.94
N VAL A 86 -3.72 -10.84 -17.28
CA VAL A 86 -2.69 -11.23 -16.30
C VAL A 86 -2.99 -10.73 -14.89
N ILE A 87 -3.76 -9.65 -14.75
CA ILE A 87 -4.14 -9.09 -13.44
C ILE A 87 -5.47 -9.69 -12.99
N ALA A 88 -5.49 -10.20 -11.76
CA ALA A 88 -6.69 -10.73 -11.13
C ALA A 88 -7.76 -9.62 -11.02
N GLY A 89 -8.95 -9.89 -11.58
CA GLY A 89 -10.04 -8.91 -11.60
C GLY A 89 -9.71 -7.66 -12.40
N GLY A 90 -8.88 -7.76 -13.46
CA GLY A 90 -8.39 -6.60 -14.21
C GLY A 90 -9.50 -5.69 -14.77
N ASN A 91 -10.62 -6.28 -15.20
CA ASN A 91 -11.78 -5.55 -15.73
C ASN A 91 -12.81 -5.18 -14.66
N ASP A 92 -12.56 -5.46 -13.38
CA ASP A 92 -13.47 -5.11 -12.30
C ASP A 92 -13.63 -3.60 -12.19
N LEU A 93 -14.86 -3.12 -12.03
CA LEU A 93 -15.16 -1.71 -11.79
C LEU A 93 -14.92 -1.39 -10.31
N VAL A 94 -13.71 -0.95 -9.99
CA VAL A 94 -13.23 -0.79 -8.59
C VAL A 94 -13.81 0.43 -7.87
N LEU A 95 -14.38 1.38 -8.62
CA LEU A 95 -15.00 2.60 -8.08
C LEU A 95 -16.52 2.63 -8.28
N ALA A 96 -17.10 1.55 -8.79
CA ALA A 96 -18.55 1.46 -8.97
C ALA A 96 -19.28 1.69 -7.64
N ASN A 97 -20.33 2.51 -7.65
CA ASN A 97 -21.17 2.82 -6.50
C ASN A 97 -20.46 3.53 -5.32
N THR A 98 -19.22 3.98 -5.48
CA THR A 98 -18.49 4.71 -4.42
C THR A 98 -18.81 6.21 -4.39
N GLY A 99 -19.34 6.75 -5.49
CA GLY A 99 -19.56 8.20 -5.66
C GLY A 99 -18.27 9.02 -5.81
N VAL A 100 -17.09 8.37 -5.85
CA VAL A 100 -15.80 9.04 -5.98
C VAL A 100 -15.63 9.62 -7.38
N GLN A 101 -15.39 10.93 -7.46
CA GLN A 101 -15.15 11.67 -8.71
C GLN A 101 -13.69 12.03 -8.91
N GLU A 102 -12.89 11.99 -7.86
CA GLU A 102 -11.50 12.42 -7.87
C GLU A 102 -10.69 11.59 -6.87
N ILE A 103 -9.48 11.19 -7.27
CA ILE A 103 -8.53 10.50 -6.40
C ILE A 103 -7.31 11.39 -6.20
N ASN A 104 -7.07 11.75 -4.94
CA ASN A 104 -5.88 12.46 -4.52
C ASN A 104 -4.86 11.45 -3.98
N LEU A 105 -3.77 11.24 -4.71
CA LEU A 105 -2.67 10.39 -4.25
C LEU A 105 -1.52 11.24 -3.72
N ARG A 106 -1.00 10.85 -2.56
CA ARG A 106 0.18 11.45 -1.96
C ARG A 106 1.22 10.37 -1.72
N ILE A 107 2.43 10.58 -2.26
CA ILE A 107 3.55 9.66 -2.07
C ILE A 107 4.44 10.24 -0.97
N LEU A 108 4.51 9.54 0.15
CA LEU A 108 5.38 9.85 1.29
C LEU A 108 6.41 8.74 1.41
N TRP A 109 7.59 8.96 0.83
CA TRP A 109 8.69 8.01 0.88
C TRP A 109 9.76 8.52 1.84
N PRO A 110 10.19 7.72 2.83
CA PRO A 110 11.23 8.14 3.76
C PRO A 110 12.52 8.55 3.05
N GLY A 111 13.10 9.68 3.43
CA GLY A 111 14.26 10.31 2.78
C GLY A 111 13.90 11.21 1.57
N TYR A 112 12.66 11.17 1.10
CA TYR A 112 12.16 12.00 0.01
C TYR A 112 10.99 12.89 0.46
N GLU A 113 10.87 13.17 1.75
CA GLU A 113 9.79 13.97 2.33
C GLU A 113 9.73 15.38 1.73
N GLY A 114 10.89 15.94 1.39
CA GLY A 114 11.01 17.25 0.75
C GLY A 114 10.44 17.33 -0.67
N LEU A 115 10.19 16.20 -1.34
CA LEU A 115 9.57 16.21 -2.67
C LEU A 115 8.07 16.52 -2.63
N ASN A 116 7.42 16.31 -1.48
CA ASN A 116 5.99 16.51 -1.22
C ASN A 116 5.11 16.17 -2.45
N TRP A 117 5.24 14.95 -2.97
CA TRP A 117 4.61 14.57 -4.22
C TRP A 117 3.13 14.24 -3.99
N SER A 118 2.27 15.11 -4.49
CA SER A 118 0.82 14.92 -4.49
C SER A 118 0.27 15.19 -5.87
N PHE A 119 -0.69 14.38 -6.30
CA PHE A 119 -1.41 14.62 -7.53
C PHE A 119 -2.87 14.22 -7.36
N SER A 120 -3.69 14.83 -8.19
CA SER A 120 -5.08 14.48 -8.34
C SER A 120 -5.34 13.89 -9.72
N THR A 121 -6.16 12.86 -9.78
CA THR A 121 -6.58 12.22 -11.02
C THR A 121 -8.09 12.04 -11.03
N PRO A 122 -8.78 12.31 -12.15
CA PRO A 122 -10.22 12.11 -12.24
C PRO A 122 -10.56 10.63 -12.07
N ALA A 123 -11.63 10.37 -11.32
CA ALA A 123 -12.18 9.04 -11.12
C ALA A 123 -13.54 8.91 -11.82
N SER A 124 -13.81 7.70 -12.32
CA SER A 124 -15.08 7.36 -12.94
C SER A 124 -15.63 6.08 -12.31
N GLN A 125 -16.95 5.97 -12.24
CA GLN A 125 -17.61 4.72 -11.84
C GLN A 125 -17.34 3.57 -12.84
N SER A 126 -16.99 3.91 -14.08
CA SER A 126 -16.58 2.94 -15.10
C SER A 126 -15.09 2.61 -15.09
N MET A 127 -14.33 3.15 -14.13
CA MET A 127 -12.88 2.92 -14.06
C MET A 127 -12.60 1.47 -13.65
N THR A 128 -11.90 0.75 -14.52
CA THR A 128 -11.50 -0.63 -14.23
C THR A 128 -10.28 -0.67 -13.31
N ARG A 129 -10.04 -1.83 -12.69
CA ARG A 129 -8.84 -2.08 -11.89
C ARG A 129 -7.57 -1.79 -12.67
N ILE A 130 -7.45 -2.25 -13.92
CA ILE A 130 -6.26 -1.98 -14.73
C ILE A 130 -6.09 -0.49 -15.06
N GLN A 131 -7.17 0.24 -15.30
CA GLN A 131 -7.12 1.68 -15.56
C GLN A 131 -6.66 2.44 -14.32
N LEU A 132 -7.20 2.09 -13.15
CA LEU A 132 -6.76 2.66 -11.87
C LEU A 132 -5.29 2.36 -11.61
N GLY A 133 -4.88 1.10 -11.79
CA GLY A 133 -3.49 0.67 -11.61
C GLY A 133 -2.53 1.40 -12.55
N ALA A 134 -2.87 1.53 -13.83
CA ALA A 134 -2.06 2.25 -14.81
C ALA A 134 -1.94 3.75 -14.49
N SER A 135 -3.03 4.40 -14.08
CA SER A 135 -3.02 5.79 -13.64
C SER A 135 -2.08 5.99 -12.44
N ILE A 136 -2.22 5.18 -11.40
CA ILE A 136 -1.35 5.22 -10.21
C ILE A 136 0.11 4.94 -10.58
N ALA A 137 0.37 3.90 -11.38
CA ALA A 137 1.72 3.50 -11.80
C ALA A 137 2.44 4.64 -12.54
N MET A 138 1.75 5.35 -13.43
CA MET A 138 2.30 6.49 -14.17
C MET A 138 2.80 7.59 -13.22
N HIS A 139 2.04 7.89 -12.17
CA HIS A 139 2.45 8.92 -11.24
C HIS A 139 3.54 8.47 -10.26
N ILE A 140 3.57 7.18 -9.89
CA ILE A 140 4.70 6.64 -9.13
C ILE A 140 5.97 6.67 -9.99
N TRP A 141 5.89 6.33 -11.27
CA TRP A 141 7.02 6.40 -12.19
C TRP A 141 7.60 7.83 -12.26
N ARG A 142 6.74 8.83 -12.47
CA ARG A 142 7.15 10.26 -12.47
C ARG A 142 7.76 10.69 -11.13
N PHE A 143 7.26 10.18 -10.01
CA PHE A 143 7.87 10.41 -8.71
C PHE A 143 9.28 9.86 -8.67
N VAL A 144 9.50 8.62 -9.13
CA VAL A 144 10.83 8.00 -9.16
C VAL A 144 11.78 8.78 -10.06
N GLU A 145 11.36 9.18 -11.27
CA GLU A 145 12.18 10.00 -12.17
C GLU A 145 12.63 11.32 -11.52
N LYS A 146 11.71 11.99 -10.80
CA LYS A 146 12.03 13.21 -10.08
C LYS A 146 12.97 12.93 -8.90
N ALA A 147 12.74 11.86 -8.15
CA ALA A 147 13.55 11.46 -7.03
C ALA A 147 14.99 11.08 -7.45
N THR A 148 15.16 10.47 -8.63
CA THR A 148 16.47 10.14 -9.19
C THR A 148 17.20 11.38 -9.74
N SER A 149 16.44 12.36 -10.22
CA SER A 149 17.00 13.62 -10.76
C SER A 149 17.31 14.64 -9.67
N SER A 150 16.64 14.55 -8.52
CA SER A 150 16.92 15.41 -7.37
C SER A 150 18.26 15.04 -6.74
N SER A 151 19.12 16.03 -6.51
CA SER A 151 20.40 15.89 -5.80
C SER A 151 20.25 15.63 -4.29
N THR A 152 19.08 15.16 -3.85
CA THR A 152 18.79 14.87 -2.44
C THR A 152 19.66 13.71 -1.99
N THR A 153 20.77 14.06 -1.33
CA THR A 153 21.79 13.18 -0.78
C THR A 153 21.20 12.32 0.34
N CYS A 154 20.60 11.17 0.00
CA CYS A 154 20.35 10.10 0.96
C CYS A 154 21.39 8.98 0.74
N PRO A 155 22.35 8.77 1.66
CA PRO A 155 23.44 7.82 1.45
C PRO A 155 23.00 6.34 1.43
N ASN A 156 21.87 6.00 2.06
CA ASN A 156 21.52 4.61 2.39
C ASN A 156 20.28 4.05 1.68
N GLY A 157 19.67 4.78 0.75
CA GLY A 157 18.35 4.43 0.21
C GLY A 157 18.13 4.85 -1.24
N LYS A 158 19.14 4.69 -2.11
CA LYS A 158 18.91 4.82 -3.55
C LYS A 158 17.71 3.94 -3.91
N LEU A 159 16.71 4.53 -4.54
CA LEU A 159 15.60 3.83 -5.19
C LEU A 159 16.20 2.95 -6.30
N ALA A 160 16.74 1.79 -5.94
CA ALA A 160 17.15 0.77 -6.88
C ALA A 160 15.85 0.10 -7.35
N MET A 161 15.31 0.59 -8.46
CA MET A 161 14.39 -0.22 -9.26
C MET A 161 15.26 -1.30 -9.91
N GLU A 162 15.33 -2.47 -9.27
CA GLU A 162 15.94 -3.66 -9.88
C GLU A 162 14.90 -4.22 -10.86
N GLU A 163 15.31 -4.36 -12.13
CA GLU A 163 14.51 -4.89 -13.26
C GLU A 163 13.98 -6.31 -13.02
#